data_AF-A0A2N0RDA9-F1
#
_entry.id   AF-A0A2N0RDA9-F1
#
_cell.length_a   1.000
_cell.length_b   1.000
_cell.length_c   1.000
_cell.angle_alpha   90.00
_cell.angle_beta   90.00
_cell.angle_gamma   90.00
#
_symmetry.space_group_name_H-M   'P 1'
#
loop_
_entity.id
_entity.type
_entity.pdbx_description
1 polymer ?
#
loop_
_entity_poly.entity_id
_entity_poly.type
_entity_poly.pdbx_seq_one_letter_code
_entity_poly.pdbx_strand_id
1 'polypeptide(L)'
;MPNKFSAENNMDPGEVPEELRDLTEIEEMLIARAFTVMSVYRLRGGQYGYRGNVINFPQDVHEFATRLPQNPLSLEILIICHHSASDLTVFRDFTVHRAKVTRALQWLKANNRYYADIIIDEEAFQSLPEN
;
A
#
# COMPACT_ATOMS: atom_id res chain seq x y z
N MET A 1 29.00 -7.54 2.62
CA MET A 1 27.81 -6.68 2.81
C MET A 1 26.81 -7.48 3.61
N PRO A 2 26.09 -6.89 4.57
CA PRO A 2 25.05 -7.61 5.31
C PRO A 2 23.97 -8.12 4.33
N ASN A 3 23.37 -9.27 4.65
CA ASN A 3 22.30 -9.85 3.85
C ASN A 3 21.08 -8.91 3.83
N LYS A 4 20.41 -8.82 2.68
CA LYS A 4 19.16 -8.04 2.52
C LYS A 4 18.09 -8.64 3.45
N PHE A 5 17.42 -7.80 4.24
CA PHE A 5 16.42 -8.20 5.25
C PHE A 5 16.96 -9.14 6.32
N SER A 6 17.89 -8.67 7.16
CA SER A 6 18.49 -9.48 8.22
C SER A 6 18.45 -8.77 9.56
N ALA A 7 18.56 -9.54 10.65
CA ALA A 7 18.62 -8.96 11.99
C ALA A 7 19.85 -8.03 12.13
N GLU A 8 20.93 -8.34 11.41
CA GLU A 8 22.17 -7.56 11.38
C GLU A 8 21.99 -6.11 10.87
N ASN A 9 20.99 -5.87 10.02
CA ASN A 9 20.68 -4.53 9.52
C ASN A 9 19.34 -3.97 10.03
N ASN A 10 18.75 -4.60 11.06
CA ASN A 10 17.43 -4.24 11.60
C ASN A 10 16.31 -4.21 10.53
N MET A 11 16.43 -5.01 9.47
CA MET A 11 15.43 -5.13 8.41
C MET A 11 14.84 -6.55 8.34
N ASP A 12 15.03 -7.37 9.38
CA ASP A 12 14.35 -8.66 9.49
C ASP A 12 12.91 -8.45 9.95
N PRO A 13 11.90 -8.78 9.11
CA PRO A 13 10.50 -8.65 9.48
C PRO A 13 10.04 -9.75 10.46
N GLY A 14 10.85 -10.80 10.68
CA GLY A 14 10.45 -11.98 11.43
C GLY A 14 9.48 -12.88 10.66
N GLU A 15 8.79 -13.76 11.38
CA GLU A 15 7.75 -14.62 10.78
C GLU A 15 6.49 -13.82 10.48
N VAL A 16 5.94 -14.00 9.27
CA VAL A 16 4.69 -13.36 8.88
C VAL A 16 3.51 -14.06 9.59
N PRO A 17 2.69 -13.32 10.36
CA PRO A 17 1.52 -13.86 11.07
C PRO A 17 0.43 -14.26 10.06
N GLU A 18 -0.46 -15.17 10.47
CA GLU A 18 -1.49 -15.74 9.59
C GLU A 18 -2.42 -14.68 8.98
N GLU A 19 -2.75 -13.64 9.74
CA GLU A 19 -3.62 -12.54 9.32
C GLU A 19 -3.02 -11.67 8.22
N LEU A 20 -1.69 -11.69 8.07
CA LEU A 20 -0.96 -10.93 7.04
C LEU A 20 -0.43 -11.83 5.92
N ARG A 21 -0.70 -13.14 5.95
CA ARG A 21 -0.30 -14.06 4.88
C ARG A 21 -1.26 -13.94 3.70
N ASP A 22 -0.69 -14.13 2.51
CA ASP A 22 -1.42 -14.26 1.25
C ASP A 22 -2.39 -13.09 0.97
N LEU A 23 -1.99 -11.88 1.35
CA LEU A 23 -2.64 -10.65 0.91
C LEU A 23 -2.26 -10.38 -0.55
N THR A 24 -3.23 -9.96 -1.37
CA THR A 24 -2.95 -9.47 -2.72
C THR A 24 -2.32 -8.08 -2.65
N GLU A 25 -1.67 -7.62 -3.73
CA GLU A 25 -1.07 -6.28 -3.78
C GLU A 25 -2.09 -5.18 -3.43
N ILE A 26 -3.33 -5.30 -3.91
CA ILE A 26 -4.36 -4.33 -3.60
C ILE A 26 -4.86 -4.41 -2.15
N GLU A 27 -4.88 -5.61 -1.56
CA GLU A 27 -5.18 -5.79 -0.13
C GLU A 27 -4.06 -5.21 0.75
N GLU A 28 -2.80 -5.37 0.37
CA GLU A 28 -1.64 -4.72 1.01
C GLU A 28 -1.74 -3.20 0.93
N MET A 29 -2.15 -2.65 -0.22
CA MET A 29 -2.37 -1.22 -0.39
C MET A 29 -3.48 -0.69 0.53
N LEU A 30 -4.57 -1.44 0.70
CA LEU A 30 -5.69 -1.03 1.56
C LEU A 30 -5.33 -1.00 3.05
N ILE A 31 -4.34 -1.79 3.48
CA ILE A 31 -3.84 -1.78 4.86
C ILE A 31 -2.60 -0.88 5.06
N ALA A 32 -2.07 -0.27 4.02
CA ALA A 32 -0.89 0.59 4.11
C ALA A 32 -1.28 1.98 4.64
N ARG A 33 -0.59 2.47 5.69
CA ARG A 33 -0.72 3.88 6.13
C ARG A 33 -0.18 4.87 5.08
N ALA A 34 0.84 4.46 4.35
CA ALA A 34 1.47 5.22 3.28
C ALA A 34 2.09 4.27 2.27
N PHE A 35 1.94 4.57 0.98
CA PHE A 35 2.59 3.84 -0.10
C PHE A 35 3.66 4.74 -0.75
N THR A 36 4.92 4.33 -0.70
CA THR A 36 6.01 5.11 -1.30
C THR A 36 6.31 4.60 -2.70
N VAL A 37 6.14 5.46 -3.71
CA VAL A 37 6.57 5.18 -5.08
C VAL A 37 7.94 5.82 -5.31
N MET A 38 8.97 5.00 -5.55
CA MET A 38 10.31 5.46 -5.91
C MET A 38 10.66 5.09 -7.35
N SER A 39 10.90 6.09 -8.19
CA SER A 39 11.38 5.89 -9.56
C SER A 39 12.88 6.20 -9.65
N VAL A 40 13.69 5.17 -9.93
CA VAL A 40 15.14 5.31 -10.10
C VAL A 40 15.47 5.22 -11.59
N TYR A 41 16.07 6.29 -12.13
CA TYR A 41 16.49 6.35 -13.53
C TYR A 41 18.01 6.25 -13.65
N ARG A 42 18.49 5.34 -14.49
CA ARG A 42 19.91 5.28 -14.86
C ARG A 42 20.10 5.94 -16.23
N LEU A 43 20.78 7.07 -16.25
CA LEU A 43 21.14 7.75 -17.50
C LEU A 43 22.19 6.93 -18.26
N ARG A 44 21.99 6.75 -19.57
CA ARG A 44 22.95 6.06 -20.44
C ARG A 44 24.09 7.01 -20.82
N GLY A 45 25.30 6.47 -20.96
CA GLY A 45 26.45 7.20 -21.55
C GLY A 45 27.13 8.25 -20.67
N GLY A 46 26.97 8.21 -19.35
CA GLY A 46 27.64 9.17 -18.45
C GLY A 46 27.16 10.62 -18.61
N GLN A 47 25.96 10.81 -19.17
CA GLN A 47 25.35 12.13 -19.35
C GLN A 47 25.06 12.79 -17.99
N TYR A 48 25.25 14.11 -17.93
CA TYR A 48 24.90 14.91 -16.76
C TYR A 48 23.37 14.94 -16.60
N GLY A 49 22.87 14.44 -15.47
CA GLY A 49 21.50 14.64 -15.05
C GLY A 49 21.27 16.06 -14.55
N TYR A 50 20.03 16.54 -14.60
CA TYR A 50 19.68 17.82 -13.99
C TYR A 50 19.90 17.74 -12.48
N ARG A 51 20.70 18.68 -11.95
CA ARG A 51 20.87 18.91 -10.52
C ARG A 51 20.05 20.14 -10.15
N GLY A 52 18.79 19.92 -9.79
CA GLY A 52 17.91 20.95 -9.22
C GLY A 52 17.92 20.93 -7.70
N ASN A 53 17.42 21.99 -7.08
CA ASN A 53 17.08 21.96 -5.67
C ASN A 53 15.79 21.16 -5.49
N VAL A 54 15.82 20.14 -4.63
CA VAL A 54 14.61 19.49 -4.13
C VAL A 54 14.21 20.22 -2.87
N ILE A 55 12.97 20.70 -2.81
CA ILE A 55 12.39 21.25 -1.60
C ILE A 55 11.24 20.32 -1.20
N ASN A 56 11.31 19.77 0.01
CA ASN A 56 10.20 19.06 0.61
C ASN A 56 9.46 20.04 1.52
N PHE A 57 8.19 20.28 1.22
CA PHE A 57 7.29 20.99 2.12
C PHE A 57 6.62 19.98 3.04
N PRO A 58 6.50 20.25 4.35
CA PRO A 58 5.65 19.44 5.21
C PRO A 58 4.22 19.51 4.67
N GLN A 59 3.60 18.36 4.52
CA GLN A 59 2.18 18.23 4.20
C GLN A 59 1.50 17.61 5.41
N ASP A 60 0.28 18.03 5.71
CA ASP A 60 -0.53 17.32 6.69
C ASP A 60 -0.99 16.01 6.06
N VAL A 61 -0.52 14.91 6.64
CA VAL A 61 -0.78 13.55 6.18
C VAL A 61 -1.67 12.78 7.14
N HIS A 62 -2.11 13.41 8.23
CA HIS A 62 -2.70 12.71 9.35
C HIS A 62 -3.99 12.00 8.96
N GLU A 63 -4.90 12.69 8.25
CA GLU A 63 -6.19 12.14 7.86
C GLU A 63 -6.05 10.86 7.03
N PHE A 64 -5.21 10.90 5.99
CA PHE A 64 -5.04 9.79 5.07
C PHE A 64 -4.20 8.64 5.65
N ALA A 65 -3.33 8.92 6.62
CA ALA A 65 -2.47 7.93 7.25
C ALA A 65 -3.10 7.29 8.51
N THR A 66 -4.24 7.80 8.99
CA THR A 66 -4.91 7.28 10.20
C THR A 66 -6.20 6.54 9.88
N ARG A 67 -6.99 6.96 8.88
CA ARG A 67 -8.22 6.26 8.51
C ARG A 67 -7.95 5.21 7.44
N LEU A 68 -8.23 3.94 7.74
CA LEU A 68 -8.02 2.82 6.84
C LEU A 68 -9.23 1.87 6.80
N PRO A 69 -9.53 1.23 5.66
CA PRO A 69 -8.95 1.48 4.34
C PRO A 69 -9.42 2.83 3.78
N GLN A 70 -8.66 3.40 2.86
CA GLN A 70 -9.12 4.60 2.15
C GLN A 70 -10.27 4.26 1.22
N ASN A 71 -11.25 5.16 1.12
CA ASN A 71 -12.35 5.01 0.18
C ASN A 71 -11.81 5.18 -1.25
N PRO A 72 -11.95 4.18 -2.15
CA PRO A 72 -11.47 4.30 -3.52
C PRO A 72 -12.09 5.49 -4.28
N LEU A 73 -13.32 5.88 -3.93
CA LEU A 73 -14.03 7.00 -4.56
C LEU A 73 -13.49 8.37 -4.17
N SER A 74 -12.77 8.50 -3.05
CA SER A 74 -12.12 9.76 -2.67
C SER A 74 -10.77 9.97 -3.36
N LEU A 75 -10.25 8.94 -4.04
CA LEU A 75 -8.96 9.02 -4.71
C LEU A 75 -9.12 9.73 -6.06
N GLU A 76 -8.36 10.80 -6.30
CA GLU A 76 -8.23 11.45 -7.61
C GLU A 76 -7.36 10.59 -8.56
N ILE A 77 -7.77 9.34 -8.80
CA ILE A 77 -7.03 8.37 -9.60
C ILE A 77 -7.74 8.13 -10.94
N LEU A 78 -6.97 8.19 -12.03
CA LEU A 78 -7.39 7.69 -13.34
C LEU A 78 -6.85 6.27 -13.53
N ILE A 79 -7.73 5.28 -13.51
CA ILE A 79 -7.37 3.90 -13.83
C ILE A 79 -7.50 3.72 -15.35
N ILE A 80 -6.38 3.48 -16.03
CA ILE A 80 -6.37 3.21 -17.47
C ILE A 80 -6.34 1.70 -17.69
N CYS A 81 -7.47 1.14 -18.09
CA CYS A 81 -7.58 -0.27 -18.45
C CYS A 81 -7.46 -0.44 -19.97
N HIS A 82 -6.53 -1.28 -20.42
CA HIS A 82 -6.45 -1.66 -21.84
C HIS A 82 -7.56 -2.67 -22.15
N HIS A 83 -8.63 -2.21 -22.80
CA HIS A 83 -9.71 -3.07 -23.29
C HIS A 83 -9.25 -3.88 -24.51
N SER A 84 -8.41 -4.89 -24.28
CA SER A 84 -8.21 -5.96 -25.25
C SER A 84 -8.93 -7.21 -24.76
N ALA A 85 -10.06 -7.47 -25.41
CA ALA A 85 -10.93 -8.64 -25.28
C ALA A 85 -11.83 -8.71 -24.04
N SER A 86 -13.02 -9.24 -24.28
CA SER A 86 -14.22 -9.35 -23.46
C SER A 86 -14.10 -10.27 -22.24
N ASP A 87 -12.98 -10.23 -21.54
CA ASP A 87 -12.68 -11.11 -20.40
C ASP A 87 -12.66 -10.32 -19.10
N LEU A 88 -13.67 -10.54 -18.26
CA LEU A 88 -13.73 -10.00 -16.88
C LEU A 88 -12.59 -10.53 -16.00
N THR A 89 -11.84 -11.53 -16.48
CA THR A 89 -10.68 -12.12 -15.82
C THR A 89 -9.47 -11.18 -15.77
N VAL A 90 -9.44 -10.12 -16.57
CA VAL A 90 -8.39 -9.08 -16.57
C VAL A 90 -8.45 -8.19 -15.32
N PHE A 91 -9.57 -8.20 -14.56
CA PHE A 91 -9.78 -7.35 -13.39
C PHE A 91 -9.51 -8.07 -12.04
N ARG A 92 -8.93 -9.27 -12.07
CA ARG A 92 -8.60 -10.02 -10.83
C ARG A 92 -7.70 -9.23 -9.88
N ASP A 93 -6.83 -8.39 -10.43
CA ASP A 93 -5.90 -7.58 -9.64
C ASP A 93 -6.60 -6.52 -8.78
N PHE A 94 -7.85 -6.15 -9.13
CA PHE A 94 -8.68 -5.21 -8.37
C PHE A 94 -9.74 -5.89 -7.49
N THR A 95 -9.62 -7.20 -7.33
CA THR A 95 -10.54 -7.99 -6.51
C THR A 95 -10.06 -8.06 -5.07
N VAL A 96 -10.94 -7.77 -4.11
CA VAL A 96 -10.58 -7.62 -2.69
C VAL A 96 -11.43 -8.54 -1.82
N HIS A 97 -10.80 -9.26 -0.89
CA HIS A 97 -11.52 -10.00 0.14
C HIS A 97 -11.65 -9.13 1.40
N ARG A 98 -12.83 -8.51 1.58
CA ARG A 98 -13.11 -7.62 2.73
C ARG A 98 -12.70 -8.25 4.07
N ALA A 99 -13.06 -9.51 4.30
CA ALA A 99 -12.74 -10.24 5.52
C ALA A 99 -11.23 -10.43 5.78
N LYS A 100 -10.39 -10.53 4.74
CA LYS A 100 -8.93 -10.58 4.90
C LYS A 100 -8.39 -9.23 5.36
N VAL A 101 -8.78 -8.14 4.66
CA VAL A 101 -8.36 -6.78 4.97
C VAL A 101 -8.76 -6.39 6.40
N THR A 102 -9.98 -6.73 6.82
CA THR A 102 -10.45 -6.45 8.19
C THR A 102 -9.61 -7.18 9.25
N ARG A 103 -9.34 -8.48 9.06
CA ARG A 103 -8.50 -9.25 10.00
C ARG A 103 -7.09 -8.69 10.06
N ALA A 104 -6.50 -8.35 8.92
CA ALA A 104 -5.18 -7.74 8.82
C ALA A 104 -5.11 -6.41 9.60
N LEU A 105 -6.06 -5.49 9.40
CA LEU A 105 -6.09 -4.21 10.13
C LEU A 105 -6.29 -4.39 11.63
N GLN A 106 -7.17 -5.30 12.05
CA GLN A 106 -7.38 -5.59 13.47
C GLN A 106 -6.09 -6.15 14.12
N TRP A 107 -5.42 -7.08 13.44
CA TRP A 107 -4.15 -7.62 13.90
C TRP A 107 -3.07 -6.53 13.99
N LEU A 108 -2.93 -5.69 12.95
CA LEU A 108 -1.98 -4.59 12.92
C LEU A 108 -2.23 -3.60 14.06
N LYS A 109 -3.49 -3.21 14.29
CA LYS A 109 -3.85 -2.30 15.38
C LYS A 109 -3.48 -2.84 16.76
N ALA A 110 -3.61 -4.15 16.97
CA ALA A 110 -3.30 -4.79 18.24
C ALA A 110 -1.80 -5.06 18.45
N ASN A 111 -1.06 -5.36 17.37
CA ASN A 111 0.30 -5.90 17.47
C ASN A 111 1.40 -4.96 16.95
N ASN A 112 1.05 -3.95 16.16
CA ASN A 112 2.00 -3.02 15.58
C ASN A 112 1.83 -1.61 16.18
N ARG A 113 2.85 -1.14 16.89
CA ARG A 113 2.87 0.20 17.51
C ARG A 113 2.61 1.34 16.51
N TYR A 114 2.96 1.15 15.24
CA TYR A 114 2.74 2.12 14.17
C TYR A 114 1.32 2.04 13.59
N TYR A 115 0.45 1.20 14.12
CA TYR A 115 -0.94 1.07 13.70
C TYR A 115 -1.92 1.25 14.86
N ALA A 116 -1.43 1.51 16.08
CA ALA A 116 -2.25 1.61 17.27
C ALA A 116 -3.31 2.74 17.19
N ASP A 117 -2.98 3.82 16.49
CA ASP A 117 -3.80 5.03 16.33
C ASP A 117 -4.72 5.01 15.11
N ILE A 118 -4.71 3.94 14.29
CA ILE A 118 -5.56 3.90 13.10
C ILE A 118 -7.04 3.84 13.48
N ILE A 119 -7.88 4.42 12.64
CA ILE A 119 -9.34 4.31 12.68
C ILE A 119 -9.73 3.37 11.55
N ILE A 120 -10.42 2.28 11.90
CA ILE A 120 -10.93 1.32 10.94
C ILE A 120 -12.27 1.87 10.43
N ASP A 121 -12.32 2.26 9.16
CA ASP A 121 -13.47 2.92 8.54
C ASP A 121 -14.45 1.90 7.94
N GLU A 122 -15.50 1.59 8.71
CA GLU A 122 -16.54 0.63 8.33
C GLU A 122 -17.32 1.03 7.07
N GLU A 123 -17.51 2.34 6.82
CA GLU A 123 -18.20 2.81 5.62
C GLU A 123 -17.36 2.58 4.38
N ALA A 124 -16.04 2.85 4.47
CA ALA A 124 -15.11 2.53 3.40
C ALA A 124 -15.10 1.01 3.10
N PHE A 125 -15.20 0.15 4.11
CA PHE A 125 -15.32 -1.30 3.91
C PHE A 125 -16.58 -1.70 3.13
N GLN A 126 -17.72 -1.09 3.45
CA GLN A 126 -18.98 -1.38 2.76
C GLN A 126 -18.95 -0.95 1.29
N SER A 127 -18.11 0.02 0.94
CA SER A 127 -17.94 0.51 -0.43
C SER A 127 -17.06 -0.38 -1.33
N LEU A 128 -16.21 -1.23 -0.75
CA LEU A 128 -15.34 -2.13 -1.52
C LEU A 128 -16.18 -3.19 -2.25
N PRO A 129 -15.85 -3.65 -3.46
CA PRO A 129 -16.60 -4.74 -4.10
C PRO A 129 -16.61 -6.01 -3.21
N GLU A 130 -17.78 -6.66 -3.13
CA GLU A 130 -17.94 -7.90 -2.37
C GLU A 130 -17.73 -9.10 -3.30
N ASN A 131 -17.02 -10.10 -2.79
CA ASN A 131 -16.49 -11.21 -3.58
C ASN A 131 -16.82 -12.54 -2.90
#